data_AF-A0A077FDT6-F1
#
_entry.id   AF-A0A077FDT6-F1
#
_cell.length_a   1.000
_cell.length_b   1.000
_cell.length_c   1.000
_cell.angle_alpha   90.00
_cell.angle_beta   90.00
_cell.angle_gamma   90.00
#
_symmetry.space_group_name_H-M   'P 1'
#
loop_
_entity.id
_entity.type
_entity.pdbx_description
1 polymer ?
#
loop_
_entity_poly.entity_id
_entity_poly.type
_entity_poly.pdbx_seq_one_letter_code
_entity_poly.pdbx_strand_id
1 'polypeptide(L)'
;MRIQSLLVLVPLMGVTAVHGQSPTTSAPPPTVTPVMTQALPDYPGKEVLILEVAYPPGGADPVHRHDAHGFVYVLEGSVVMGVKGGKEVTLMPGQTFHEGPADIHTVGRNASQDKPAKFVVFLLKDADKPAVLPAQEHRGASPLPQGWVNTVGAGLPRDHLNAASAAADYPGSVSRRH
;
A
#
# COMPACT_ATOMS: atom_id res chain seq x y z
N MET A 1 -67.31 51.97 30.27
CA MET A 1 -67.27 51.11 29.06
C MET A 1 -66.35 49.94 29.34
N ARG A 2 -66.84 48.71 29.14
CA ARG A 2 -66.08 47.46 29.26
C ARG A 2 -65.30 47.24 27.96
N ILE A 3 -63.99 46.98 28.03
CA ILE A 3 -63.21 46.53 26.87
C ILE A 3 -62.62 45.17 27.23
N GLN A 4 -63.07 44.16 26.49
CA GLN A 4 -62.64 42.76 26.54
C GLN A 4 -61.28 42.57 25.88
N SER A 5 -60.55 41.60 26.40
CA SER A 5 -59.22 41.10 26.04
C SER A 5 -59.04 40.72 24.57
N LEU A 6 -57.80 40.78 24.06
CA LEU A 6 -57.31 39.79 23.11
C LEU A 6 -55.80 39.56 23.33
N LEU A 7 -55.47 38.45 24.00
CA LEU A 7 -54.10 37.98 24.20
C LEU A 7 -53.79 37.03 23.04
N VAL A 8 -53.00 37.50 22.06
CA VAL A 8 -52.56 36.69 20.92
C VAL A 8 -51.36 35.87 21.35
N LEU A 9 -51.55 34.55 21.49
CA LEU A 9 -50.48 33.59 21.73
C LEU A 9 -49.84 33.22 20.38
N VAL A 10 -48.61 33.66 20.14
CA VAL A 10 -47.81 33.25 18.97
C VAL A 10 -47.10 31.95 19.32
N PRO A 11 -47.28 30.84 18.56
CA PRO A 11 -46.51 29.62 18.79
C PRO A 11 -45.10 29.81 18.24
N LEU A 12 -44.12 29.72 19.13
CA LEU A 12 -42.70 29.68 18.80
C LEU A 12 -42.38 28.32 18.18
N MET A 13 -42.29 28.25 16.84
CA MET A 13 -41.80 27.05 16.16
C MET A 13 -40.31 26.86 16.47
N GLY A 14 -40.00 25.85 17.28
CA GLY A 14 -38.63 25.38 17.48
C GLY A 14 -38.10 24.74 16.21
N VAL A 15 -37.15 25.39 15.55
CA VAL A 15 -36.39 24.80 14.44
C VAL A 15 -35.36 23.85 15.06
N THR A 16 -35.63 22.55 15.07
CA THR A 16 -34.61 21.55 15.36
C THR A 16 -33.71 21.42 14.14
N ALA A 17 -32.52 22.02 14.21
CA ALA A 17 -31.46 21.77 13.26
C ALA A 17 -31.03 20.30 13.38
N VAL A 18 -31.57 19.44 12.50
CA VAL A 18 -31.07 18.09 12.28
C VAL A 18 -29.66 18.25 11.71
N HIS A 19 -28.66 18.18 12.58
CA HIS A 19 -27.28 18.03 12.17
C HIS A 19 -27.17 16.65 11.53
N GLY A 20 -27.25 16.60 10.20
CA GLY A 20 -26.92 15.41 9.43
C GLY A 20 -25.46 15.06 9.72
N GLN A 21 -25.24 14.11 10.63
CA GLN A 21 -23.99 13.39 10.68
C GLN A 21 -23.88 12.64 9.36
N SER A 22 -23.09 13.18 8.44
CA SER A 22 -22.66 12.42 7.27
C SER A 22 -22.05 11.12 7.81
N PRO A 23 -22.57 9.94 7.44
CA PRO A 23 -21.94 8.70 7.83
C PRO A 23 -20.51 8.76 7.27
N THR A 24 -19.51 8.67 8.15
CA THR A 24 -18.14 8.37 7.73
C THR A 24 -18.16 6.93 7.22
N THR A 25 -18.59 6.73 5.98
CA THR A 25 -18.48 5.44 5.30
C THR A 25 -16.99 5.12 5.19
N SER A 26 -16.54 4.17 6.01
CA SER A 26 -15.19 3.59 5.89
C SER A 26 -15.00 3.11 4.46
N ALA A 27 -13.80 3.35 3.91
CA ALA A 27 -13.47 2.85 2.58
C ALA A 27 -13.68 1.32 2.51
N PRO A 28 -14.24 0.80 1.41
CA PRO A 28 -14.41 -0.63 1.25
C PRO A 28 -13.05 -1.34 1.18
N PRO A 29 -12.88 -2.51 1.82
CA PRO A 29 -11.60 -3.20 1.86
C PRO A 29 -11.26 -3.83 0.49
N PRO A 30 -9.98 -4.05 0.19
CA PRO A 30 -9.58 -4.87 -0.96
C PRO A 30 -10.02 -6.33 -0.81
N THR A 31 -10.15 -7.01 -1.94
CA THR A 31 -10.09 -8.48 -2.00
C THR A 31 -8.63 -8.90 -2.22
N VAL A 32 -8.13 -9.81 -1.40
CA VAL A 32 -6.75 -10.33 -1.48
C VAL A 32 -6.79 -11.83 -1.73
N THR A 33 -6.18 -12.28 -2.82
CA THR A 33 -6.20 -13.67 -3.26
C THR A 33 -4.77 -14.20 -3.34
N PRO A 34 -4.39 -15.22 -2.55
CA PRO A 34 -3.13 -15.92 -2.74
C PRO A 34 -3.09 -16.62 -4.10
N VAL A 35 -2.07 -16.34 -4.89
CA VAL A 35 -1.87 -16.94 -6.22
C VAL A 35 -0.93 -18.14 -6.13
N MET A 36 0.20 -17.98 -5.44
CA MET A 36 1.21 -19.02 -5.30
C MET A 36 2.10 -18.75 -4.08
N THR A 37 2.53 -19.82 -3.40
CA THR A 37 3.65 -19.80 -2.47
C THR A 37 4.72 -20.76 -2.98
N GLN A 38 5.97 -20.31 -3.00
CA GLN A 38 7.10 -21.10 -3.48
C GLN A 38 8.29 -20.96 -2.52
N ALA A 39 8.73 -22.07 -1.92
CA ALA A 39 9.97 -22.11 -1.16
C ALA A 39 11.18 -21.84 -2.06
N LEU A 40 12.22 -21.22 -1.50
CA LEU A 40 13.47 -20.92 -2.20
C LEU A 40 14.60 -21.80 -1.66
N PRO A 41 14.95 -22.93 -2.29
CA PRO A 41 15.97 -23.85 -1.78
C PRO A 41 17.35 -23.21 -1.59
N ASP A 42 17.70 -22.25 -2.46
CA ASP A 42 18.97 -21.51 -2.40
C ASP A 42 18.98 -20.43 -1.31
N TYR A 43 17.83 -20.16 -0.68
CA TYR A 43 17.66 -19.25 0.46
C TYR A 43 16.89 -19.96 1.58
N PRO A 44 17.53 -20.86 2.34
CA PRO A 44 16.86 -21.69 3.34
C PRO A 44 16.03 -20.85 4.33
N GLY A 45 14.78 -21.25 4.53
CA GLY A 45 13.84 -20.54 5.39
C GLY A 45 13.13 -19.34 4.74
N LYS A 46 13.39 -19.05 3.46
CA LYS A 46 12.67 -18.03 2.68
C LYS A 46 11.70 -18.65 1.68
N GLU A 47 10.66 -17.90 1.38
CA GLU A 47 9.68 -18.20 0.33
C GLU A 47 9.28 -16.93 -0.42
N VAL A 48 8.77 -17.10 -1.64
CA VAL A 48 7.99 -16.08 -2.33
C VAL A 48 6.51 -16.39 -2.16
N LEU A 49 5.74 -15.42 -1.70
CA LEU A 49 4.29 -15.41 -1.77
C LEU A 49 3.84 -14.39 -2.82
N ILE A 50 3.00 -14.82 -3.76
CA ILE A 50 2.37 -13.96 -4.75
C ILE A 50 0.91 -13.77 -4.35
N LEU A 51 0.48 -12.51 -4.27
CA LEU A 51 -0.89 -12.10 -4.02
C LEU A 51 -1.43 -11.34 -5.23
N GLU A 52 -2.68 -11.59 -5.60
CA GLU A 52 -3.48 -10.65 -6.39
C GLU A 52 -4.32 -9.81 -5.43
N VAL A 53 -4.31 -8.50 -5.61
CA VAL A 53 -5.11 -7.56 -4.82
C VAL A 53 -6.01 -6.76 -5.75
N ALA A 54 -7.31 -6.80 -5.46
CA ALA A 54 -8.33 -6.04 -6.19
C ALA A 54 -8.99 -5.03 -5.25
N TYR A 55 -8.86 -3.73 -5.57
CA TYR A 55 -9.64 -2.71 -4.90
C TYR A 55 -10.97 -2.49 -5.63
N PRO A 56 -12.10 -2.43 -4.89
CA PRO A 56 -13.31 -1.82 -5.41
C PRO A 56 -13.11 -0.30 -5.62
N PRO A 57 -14.03 0.37 -6.33
CA PRO A 57 -14.04 1.83 -6.41
C PRO A 57 -13.99 2.49 -5.02
N GLY A 58 -13.09 3.46 -4.83
CA GLY A 58 -12.85 4.14 -3.56
C GLY A 58 -12.25 3.26 -2.45
N GLY A 59 -11.89 2.01 -2.74
CA GLY A 59 -11.38 1.05 -1.77
C GLY A 59 -10.00 1.42 -1.23
N ALA A 60 -9.74 1.03 0.01
CA ALA A 60 -8.45 1.25 0.68
C ALA A 60 -8.16 0.15 1.70
N ASP A 61 -6.88 -0.09 1.95
CA ASP A 61 -6.44 -0.94 3.07
C ASP A 61 -6.17 -0.10 4.33
N PRO A 62 -6.26 -0.74 5.52
CA PRO A 62 -5.77 -0.13 6.75
C PRO A 62 -4.24 -0.04 6.74
N VAL A 63 -3.69 0.90 7.52
CA VAL A 63 -2.25 0.97 7.76
C VAL A 63 -1.73 -0.35 8.30
N HIS A 64 -0.68 -0.89 7.68
CA HIS A 64 -0.12 -2.21 8.00
C HIS A 64 1.38 -2.26 7.70
N ARG A 65 2.01 -3.43 7.89
CA ARG A 65 3.41 -3.68 7.51
C ARG A 65 3.64 -5.11 7.06
N HIS A 66 4.81 -5.35 6.50
CA HIS A 66 5.28 -6.66 6.06
C HIS A 66 6.68 -6.94 6.61
N ASP A 67 6.90 -8.11 7.20
CA ASP A 67 8.25 -8.64 7.49
C ASP A 67 8.88 -9.21 6.21
N ALA A 68 8.89 -8.42 5.13
CA ALA A 68 9.20 -8.89 3.78
C ALA A 68 9.72 -7.77 2.88
N HIS A 69 10.41 -8.13 1.80
CA HIS A 69 10.48 -7.22 0.65
C HIS A 69 9.23 -7.40 -0.20
N GLY A 70 8.43 -6.33 -0.33
CA GLY A 70 7.22 -6.29 -1.14
C GLY A 70 7.46 -5.57 -2.46
N PHE A 71 7.13 -6.24 -3.57
CA PHE A 71 7.19 -5.67 -4.91
C PHE A 71 5.80 -5.67 -5.51
N VAL A 72 5.28 -4.48 -5.79
CA VAL A 72 3.98 -4.28 -6.42
C VAL A 72 4.16 -4.13 -7.93
N TYR A 73 3.24 -4.70 -8.71
CA TYR A 73 3.08 -4.42 -10.13
C TYR A 73 1.60 -4.22 -10.47
N VAL A 74 1.25 -3.05 -11.03
CA VAL A 74 -0.15 -2.70 -11.33
C VAL A 74 -0.61 -3.35 -12.62
N LEU A 75 -1.76 -4.03 -12.58
CA LEU A 75 -2.38 -4.71 -13.72
C LEU A 75 -3.49 -3.87 -14.36
N GLU A 76 -4.34 -3.23 -13.56
CA GLU A 76 -5.54 -2.53 -14.01
C GLU A 76 -5.82 -1.31 -13.13
N GLY A 77 -6.41 -0.28 -13.72
CA GLY A 77 -6.82 0.93 -13.00
C GLY A 77 -5.61 1.73 -12.52
N SER A 78 -5.77 2.41 -11.39
CA SER A 78 -4.72 3.22 -10.79
C SER A 78 -4.82 3.18 -9.27
N VAL A 79 -3.66 3.06 -8.61
CA VAL A 79 -3.58 2.92 -7.16
C VAL A 79 -2.67 4.00 -6.59
N VAL A 80 -2.98 4.51 -5.40
CA VAL A 80 -2.08 5.38 -4.65
C VAL A 80 -1.40 4.56 -3.58
N MET A 81 -0.08 4.62 -3.55
CA MET A 81 0.77 3.90 -2.60
C MET A 81 1.68 4.85 -1.83
N GLY A 82 2.00 4.49 -0.59
CA GLY A 82 2.93 5.26 0.23
C GLY A 82 3.25 4.61 1.57
N VAL A 83 4.51 4.75 1.98
CA VAL A 83 5.02 4.29 3.27
C VAL A 83 5.29 5.46 4.21
N LYS A 84 5.33 5.20 5.52
CA LYS A 84 5.60 6.21 6.56
C LYS A 84 6.90 6.97 6.27
N GLY A 85 6.79 8.30 6.14
CA GLY A 85 7.91 9.19 5.87
C GLY A 85 8.21 9.39 4.36
N GLY A 86 7.60 8.58 3.49
CA GLY A 86 7.69 8.70 2.05
C GLY A 86 6.62 9.60 1.44
N LYS A 87 6.81 9.94 0.16
CA LYS A 87 5.79 10.63 -0.64
C LYS A 87 4.80 9.61 -1.21
N GLU A 88 3.51 9.95 -1.18
CA GLU A 88 2.51 9.19 -1.92
C GLU A 88 2.75 9.25 -3.43
N VAL A 89 2.55 8.11 -4.10
CA VAL A 89 2.68 7.98 -5.55
C VAL A 89 1.44 7.35 -6.14
N THR A 90 0.96 7.88 -7.26
CA THR A 90 -0.11 7.25 -8.05
C THR A 90 0.53 6.40 -9.14
N LEU A 91 0.17 5.12 -9.15
CA LEU A 91 0.70 4.11 -10.05
C LEU A 91 -0.38 3.70 -11.05
N MET A 92 0.04 3.58 -12.31
CA MET A 92 -0.72 3.17 -13.49
C MET A 92 -0.31 1.75 -13.90
N PRO A 93 -1.05 1.07 -14.81
CA PRO A 93 -0.70 -0.27 -15.26
C PRO A 93 0.73 -0.35 -15.80
N GLY A 94 1.45 -1.39 -15.40
CA GLY A 94 2.87 -1.57 -15.73
C GLY A 94 3.85 -0.89 -14.77
N GLN A 95 3.39 -0.02 -13.87
CA GLN A 95 4.25 0.63 -12.88
C GLN A 95 4.40 -0.23 -11.62
N THR A 96 5.48 0.04 -10.89
CA THR A 96 5.89 -0.75 -9.73
C THR A 96 6.12 0.11 -8.50
N PHE A 97 6.03 -0.52 -7.33
CA PHE A 97 6.37 0.07 -6.05
C PHE A 97 7.10 -0.97 -5.20
N HIS A 98 8.06 -0.51 -4.40
CA HIS A 98 8.82 -1.34 -3.49
C HIS A 98 8.66 -0.85 -2.06
N GLU A 99 8.41 -1.78 -1.16
CA GLU A 99 8.45 -1.58 0.28
C GLU A 99 9.41 -2.58 0.93
N GLY A 100 10.17 -2.10 1.90
CA GLY A 100 11.13 -2.90 2.66
C GLY A 100 10.53 -3.50 3.93
N PRO A 101 11.23 -4.48 4.55
CA PRO A 101 10.74 -5.15 5.76
C PRO A 101 10.48 -4.24 6.96
N ALA A 102 11.15 -3.08 7.01
CA ALA A 102 10.99 -2.11 8.10
C ALA A 102 9.95 -1.02 7.80
N ASP A 103 9.41 -0.97 6.57
CA ASP A 103 8.47 0.06 6.18
C ASP A 103 7.08 -0.18 6.79
N ILE A 104 6.37 0.92 7.03
CA ILE A 104 4.95 0.89 7.42
C ILE A 104 4.17 1.40 6.22
N HIS A 105 3.33 0.54 5.64
CA HIS A 105 2.42 0.89 4.55
C HIS A 105 1.32 1.79 5.10
N THR A 106 1.40 3.08 4.80
CA THR A 106 0.48 4.10 5.32
C THR A 106 -0.63 4.45 4.36
N VAL A 107 -0.43 4.16 3.08
CA VAL A 107 -1.33 4.54 2.01
C VAL A 107 -1.37 3.39 1.01
N GLY A 108 -2.52 2.74 0.93
CA GLY A 108 -2.89 1.82 -0.13
C GLY A 108 -4.36 2.03 -0.47
N ARG A 109 -4.64 2.62 -1.63
CA ARG A 109 -6.01 2.90 -2.06
C ARG A 109 -6.18 2.91 -3.57
N ASN A 110 -7.40 2.65 -4.00
CA ASN A 110 -7.84 2.93 -5.36
C ASN A 110 -7.86 4.45 -5.59
N ALA A 111 -7.24 4.92 -6.67
CA ALA A 111 -7.28 6.32 -7.03
C ALA A 111 -8.63 6.73 -7.67
N SER A 112 -9.43 5.78 -8.15
CA SER A 112 -10.75 6.00 -8.73
C SER A 112 -11.86 5.81 -7.71
N GLN A 113 -12.92 6.62 -7.80
CA GLN A 113 -14.15 6.48 -7.00
C GLN A 113 -15.25 5.67 -7.71
N ASP A 114 -15.05 5.36 -8.99
CA ASP A 114 -16.05 4.76 -9.88
C ASP A 114 -15.57 3.50 -10.63
N LYS A 115 -14.26 3.23 -10.66
CA LYS A 115 -13.66 2.08 -11.37
C LYS A 115 -12.81 1.23 -10.42
N PRO A 116 -12.77 -0.11 -10.61
CA PRO A 116 -11.89 -0.97 -9.83
C PRO A 116 -10.41 -0.75 -10.21
N ALA A 117 -9.51 -1.23 -9.36
CA ALA A 117 -8.08 -1.32 -9.64
C ALA A 117 -7.54 -2.68 -9.20
N LYS A 118 -6.49 -3.17 -9.87
CA LYS A 118 -5.91 -4.48 -9.60
C LYS A 118 -4.40 -4.47 -9.75
N PHE A 119 -3.72 -5.18 -8.87
CA PHE A 119 -2.27 -5.32 -8.88
C PHE A 119 -1.86 -6.68 -8.31
N VAL A 120 -0.60 -7.05 -8.55
CA VAL A 120 0.03 -8.21 -7.93
C VAL A 120 1.13 -7.75 -6.98
N VAL A 121 1.30 -8.48 -5.88
CA VAL A 121 2.36 -8.26 -4.89
C VAL A 121 3.20 -9.52 -4.81
N PHE A 122 4.51 -9.36 -4.94
CA PHE A 122 5.50 -10.41 -4.65
C PHE A 122 6.11 -10.10 -3.30
N LEU A 123 5.93 -11.02 -2.34
CA LEU A 123 6.52 -10.92 -1.01
C LEU A 123 7.63 -11.95 -0.88
N LEU A 124 8.88 -11.48 -0.77
CA LEU A 124 10.00 -12.30 -0.32
C LEU A 124 10.06 -12.25 1.21
N LYS A 125 9.65 -13.34 1.86
CA LYS A 125 9.43 -13.40 3.30
C LYS A 125 10.02 -14.66 3.92
N ASP A 126 10.10 -14.69 5.25
CA ASP A 126 10.35 -15.93 5.98
C ASP A 126 9.21 -16.92 5.74
N ALA A 127 9.54 -18.19 5.56
CA ALA A 127 8.57 -19.26 5.37
C ALA A 127 7.58 -19.33 6.53
N ASP A 128 6.33 -19.66 6.23
CA ASP A 128 5.23 -19.86 7.20
C ASP A 128 4.88 -18.65 8.09
N LYS A 129 5.45 -17.46 7.83
CA LYS A 129 5.05 -16.21 8.50
C LYS A 129 3.81 -15.59 7.87
N PRO A 130 3.05 -14.76 8.61
CA PRO A 130 1.95 -13.99 8.03
C PRO A 130 2.43 -13.04 6.93
N ALA A 131 1.59 -12.81 5.92
CA ALA A 131 1.87 -11.84 4.87
C ALA A 131 1.73 -10.40 5.37
N VAL A 132 0.68 -10.11 6.14
CA VAL A 132 0.32 -8.78 6.64
C VAL A 132 0.38 -8.78 8.15
N LEU A 133 0.97 -7.73 8.73
CA LEU A 133 1.05 -7.51 10.17
C LEU A 133 0.45 -6.15 10.52
N PRO A 134 -0.09 -5.98 11.75
CA PRO A 134 -0.56 -4.67 12.21
C PRO A 134 0.55 -3.62 12.14
N ALA A 135 0.16 -2.35 11.95
CA ALA A 135 1.05 -1.21 11.99
C ALA A 135 1.64 -0.98 13.40
N GLN A 136 2.62 -1.80 13.75
CA GLN A 136 3.46 -1.64 14.93
C GLN A 136 4.90 -1.55 14.46
N GLU A 137 5.62 -0.53 14.89
CA GLU A 137 7.00 -0.30 14.47
C GLU A 137 7.91 -1.46 14.89
N HIS A 138 8.89 -1.80 14.05
CA HIS A 138 9.94 -2.72 14.46
C HIS A 138 10.71 -2.12 15.62
N ARG A 139 10.70 -2.80 16.78
CA ARG A 139 11.56 -2.43 17.89
C ARG A 139 13.01 -2.73 17.48
N GLY A 140 13.75 -1.72 17.01
CA GLY A 140 15.21 -1.75 16.85
C GLY A 140 15.78 -1.77 15.42
N ALA A 141 15.00 -1.55 14.36
CA ALA A 141 15.53 -1.43 13.00
C ALA A 141 15.71 0.03 12.58
N SER A 142 16.88 0.40 12.04
CA SER A 142 17.10 1.69 11.39
C SER A 142 16.50 1.68 9.97
N PRO A 143 15.77 2.72 9.54
CA PRO A 143 15.24 2.79 8.19
C PRO A 143 16.38 2.80 7.16
N LEU A 144 16.29 1.96 6.12
CA LEU A 144 17.07 2.16 4.90
C LEU A 144 16.53 3.38 4.14
N PRO A 145 17.32 4.05 3.29
CA PRO A 145 16.80 5.08 2.39
C PRO A 145 15.65 4.51 1.53
N GLN A 146 14.48 5.15 1.62
CA GLN A 146 13.18 4.59 1.24
C GLN A 146 12.83 4.72 -0.25
N GLY A 147 12.07 3.74 -0.75
CA GLY A 147 11.17 3.86 -1.91
C GLY A 147 11.84 4.01 -3.28
N TRP A 148 12.32 2.91 -3.86
CA TRP A 148 12.66 2.90 -5.30
C TRP A 148 11.37 2.76 -6.11
N VAL A 149 10.89 3.85 -6.70
CA VAL A 149 9.85 3.81 -7.74
C VAL A 149 10.54 3.57 -9.08
N ASN A 150 10.49 2.35 -9.58
CA ASN A 150 10.96 2.07 -10.93
C ASN A 150 9.81 2.24 -11.93
N THR A 151 9.92 3.29 -12.76
CA THR A 151 9.01 3.53 -13.90
C THR A 151 9.47 2.71 -15.11
N VAL A 152 9.54 1.38 -15.00
CA VAL A 152 9.76 0.53 -16.18
C VAL A 152 8.47 0.46 -16.99
N GLY A 153 8.25 1.46 -17.84
CA GLY A 153 7.08 1.53 -18.73
C GLY A 153 6.99 2.79 -19.58
N ALA A 154 7.64 3.89 -19.19
CA ALA A 154 7.70 5.12 -19.98
C ALA A 154 9.11 5.29 -20.61
N GLY A 155 9.43 4.47 -21.61
CA GLY A 155 10.42 4.78 -22.65
C GLY A 155 11.75 5.44 -22.27
N LEU A 156 12.45 5.00 -21.22
CA LEU A 156 13.82 5.45 -20.97
C LEU A 156 14.84 4.61 -21.79
N PRO A 157 15.86 5.23 -22.41
CA PRO A 157 16.93 4.51 -23.11
C PRO A 157 17.69 3.58 -22.16
N ARG A 158 18.13 2.43 -22.68
CA ARG A 158 18.78 1.33 -21.92
C ARG A 158 20.23 1.65 -21.48
N ASP A 159 20.65 2.91 -21.59
CA ASP A 159 22.07 3.26 -21.61
C ASP A 159 22.67 3.48 -20.21
N HIS A 160 21.83 3.46 -19.17
CA HIS A 160 22.26 3.70 -17.79
C HIS A 160 22.50 2.43 -16.94
N LEU A 161 22.30 1.22 -17.50
CA LEU A 161 22.48 -0.03 -16.74
C LEU A 161 23.94 -0.48 -16.57
N ASN A 162 24.93 0.23 -17.13
CA ASN A 162 26.34 -0.16 -17.06
C ASN A 162 27.22 0.67 -16.10
N ALA A 163 26.66 1.59 -15.31
CA ALA A 163 27.47 2.44 -14.41
C ALA A 163 27.71 1.84 -13.00
N ALA A 164 27.19 0.65 -12.70
CA ALA A 164 27.33 0.02 -11.39
C ALA A 164 27.94 -1.39 -11.42
N SER A 165 28.67 -1.76 -12.48
CA SER A 165 29.45 -3.02 -12.54
C SER A 165 30.92 -2.87 -12.10
N ALA A 166 31.32 -1.70 -11.59
CA ALA A 166 32.71 -1.43 -11.20
C ALA A 166 32.84 -1.17 -9.68
N ALA A 167 32.53 -2.17 -8.85
CA ALA A 167 33.02 -2.27 -7.46
C ALA A 167 32.57 -3.58 -6.80
N ALA A 168 33.13 -4.71 -7.24
CA ALA A 168 33.17 -5.93 -6.43
C ALA A 168 34.25 -6.88 -6.97
N ASP A 169 35.51 -6.45 -6.89
CA ASP A 169 36.62 -7.41 -6.83
C ASP A 169 36.54 -8.12 -5.47
N TYR A 170 36.07 -9.36 -5.48
CA TYR A 170 36.14 -10.26 -4.33
C TYR A 170 37.37 -11.18 -4.50
N PRO A 171 38.44 -11.03 -3.70
CA PRO A 171 39.55 -11.97 -3.76
C PRO A 171 39.26 -13.20 -2.88
N GLY A 172 39.42 -14.39 -3.47
CA GLY A 172 39.42 -15.69 -2.78
C GLY A 172 38.08 -16.42 -2.90
N SER A 173 37.99 -17.66 -3.36
CA SER A 173 38.96 -18.75 -3.37
C SER A 173 38.50 -19.82 -4.37
N VAL A 174 39.38 -20.30 -5.25
CA VAL A 174 39.22 -21.60 -5.90
C VAL A 174 40.47 -22.42 -5.63
N SER A 175 40.29 -23.43 -4.80
CA SER A 175 41.17 -24.60 -4.70
C SER A 175 40.90 -25.52 -5.90
N ARG A 176 41.95 -26.01 -6.57
CA ARG A 176 42.12 -27.43 -6.96
C ARG A 176 43.41 -27.71 -7.75
N ARG A 177 44.11 -28.77 -7.29
CA ARG A 177 44.95 -29.77 -8.00
C ARG A 177 46.25 -29.22 -8.64
N HIS A 178 47.44 -29.80 -8.46
CA HIS A 178 47.89 -31.16 -8.13
C HIS A 178 49.07 -31.11 -7.15
#